data_AF-A0A8T5IVD4-F1
#
_entry.id   AF-A0A8T5IVD4-F1
#
_cell.length_a   1.000
_cell.length_b   1.000
_cell.length_c   1.000
_cell.angle_alpha   90.00
_cell.angle_beta   90.00
_cell.angle_gamma   90.00
#
_symmetry.space_group_name_H-M   'P 1'
#
loop_
_entity.id
_entity.type
_entity.pdbx_description
1 polymer ?
#
loop_
_entity_poly.entity_id
_entity_poly.type
_entity_poly.pdbx_seq_one_letter_code
_entity_poly.pdbx_strand_id
1 'polypeptide(L)'
;MSKLEQICKFYDISVEVGKGIIGKFPPFAGYNHSKVVNEAIEVYGINNEVKIKESIMKFPRFAGYNHSKVVNEAIEVYGINNEVKIKESILKFPPFAGLNHSKVVNEAIEVYGINNEVKIKESILKFPPFAGLNHSRVINEAAEVYGINNEGKIKEAILKFPSFAGLNHSRVINEATEVYGINNEVKIKESILKFSRFVALNHARVINEATEVYGANNEVKIKEAILKFPQFASLNHARIIKQKTKIGGLIGFSNQQTIDTLLENPVYTSYSYKRDLARIDVARILINEGVSLNEEFKDWFVKTHIASPYSPGTFHRISHGGGEPKLLTLARKKFADQIKTYSL
;
A
#
# COMPACT_ATOMS: atom_id res chain seq x y z
N MET A 1 28.96 22.04 -36.54
CA MET A 1 27.93 21.59 -35.59
C MET A 1 27.57 22.75 -34.68
N SER A 2 26.34 23.27 -34.76
CA SER A 2 25.88 24.40 -33.93
C SER A 2 25.89 24.05 -32.44
N LYS A 3 25.90 25.05 -31.55
CA LYS A 3 25.87 24.79 -30.09
C LYS A 3 24.64 23.96 -29.69
N LEU A 4 23.50 24.23 -30.32
CA LEU A 4 22.27 23.45 -30.19
C LEU A 4 22.46 21.98 -30.61
N GLU A 5 23.03 21.71 -31.79
CA GLU A 5 23.31 20.33 -32.23
C GLU A 5 24.27 19.58 -31.29
N GLN A 6 25.28 20.26 -30.74
CA GLN A 6 26.21 19.66 -29.77
C GLN A 6 25.49 19.25 -28.48
N ILE A 7 24.60 20.11 -27.96
CA ILE A 7 23.75 19.81 -26.80
C ILE A 7 22.82 18.63 -27.12
N CYS A 8 22.17 18.65 -28.28
CA CYS A 8 21.26 17.59 -28.70
C CYS A 8 21.96 16.23 -28.81
N LYS A 9 23.17 16.20 -29.38
CA LYS A 9 24.00 15.00 -29.47
C LYS A 9 24.47 14.50 -28.10
N PHE A 10 24.77 15.40 -27.15
CA PHE A 10 25.26 15.03 -25.82
C PHE A 10 24.18 14.38 -24.92
N TYR A 11 22.93 14.81 -25.07
CA TYR A 11 21.77 14.27 -24.32
C TYR A 11 20.95 13.21 -25.09
N ASP A 12 21.35 12.88 -26.32
CA ASP A 12 20.64 11.97 -27.23
C ASP A 12 19.15 12.37 -27.46
N ILE A 13 18.96 13.60 -27.94
CA ILE A 13 17.64 14.20 -28.20
C ILE A 13 17.54 14.81 -29.60
N SER A 14 16.31 15.03 -30.08
CA SER A 14 16.09 15.79 -31.32
C SER A 14 16.40 17.28 -31.16
N VAL A 15 16.73 17.93 -32.28
CA VAL A 15 16.94 19.38 -32.37
C VAL A 15 15.70 20.17 -31.94
N GLU A 16 14.50 19.65 -32.19
CA GLU A 16 13.24 20.26 -31.77
C GLU A 16 13.07 20.25 -30.24
N VAL A 17 13.35 19.12 -29.58
CA VAL A 17 13.32 19.01 -28.11
C VAL A 17 14.37 19.96 -27.50
N GLY A 18 15.57 20.02 -28.07
CA GLY A 18 16.61 20.97 -27.65
C GLY A 18 16.19 22.44 -27.76
N LYS A 19 15.55 22.83 -28.88
CA LYS A 19 14.95 24.17 -29.05
C LYS A 19 13.88 24.44 -28.01
N GLY A 20 12.96 23.51 -27.78
CA GLY A 20 11.89 23.66 -26.80
C GLY A 20 12.40 23.84 -25.36
N ILE A 21 13.50 23.17 -25.01
CA ILE A 21 14.13 23.29 -23.70
C ILE A 21 14.88 24.62 -23.55
N ILE A 22 15.68 25.02 -24.53
CA ILE A 22 16.38 26.31 -24.51
C ILE A 22 15.36 27.47 -24.54
N GLY A 23 14.25 27.34 -25.28
CA GLY A 23 13.18 28.34 -25.27
C GLY A 23 12.51 28.50 -23.91
N LYS A 24 12.30 27.39 -23.17
CA LYS A 24 11.74 27.42 -21.80
C LYS A 24 12.75 27.85 -20.73
N PHE A 25 14.05 27.60 -20.95
CA PHE A 25 15.11 28.00 -20.03
C PHE A 25 16.37 28.44 -20.80
N PRO A 26 16.43 29.70 -21.28
CA PRO A 26 17.55 30.20 -22.09
C PRO A 26 18.96 30.00 -21.51
N PRO A 27 19.18 30.10 -20.18
CA PRO A 27 20.48 29.80 -19.57
C PRO A 27 20.99 28.38 -19.84
N PHE A 28 20.12 27.43 -20.19
CA PHE A 28 20.51 26.06 -20.52
C PHE A 28 21.56 26.01 -21.62
N ALA A 29 21.39 26.81 -22.68
CA ALA A 29 22.33 26.90 -23.79
C ALA A 29 23.71 27.47 -23.38
N GLY A 30 23.82 28.05 -22.18
CA GLY A 30 25.06 28.59 -21.64
C GLY A 30 25.98 27.53 -21.02
N TYR A 31 25.43 26.43 -20.49
CA TYR A 31 26.18 25.50 -19.66
C TYR A 31 27.27 24.71 -20.41
N ASN A 32 28.32 24.33 -19.68
CA ASN A 32 29.24 23.28 -20.10
C ASN A 32 28.63 21.93 -19.69
N HIS A 33 27.87 21.31 -20.60
CA HIS A 33 27.05 20.14 -20.31
C HIS A 33 27.86 18.91 -19.86
N SER A 34 29.08 18.72 -20.40
CA SER A 34 29.99 17.67 -19.93
C SER A 34 30.44 17.92 -18.49
N LYS A 35 30.78 19.17 -18.15
CA LYS A 35 31.22 19.52 -16.79
C LYS A 35 30.09 19.32 -15.76
N VAL A 36 28.90 19.86 -16.00
CA VAL A 36 27.78 19.76 -15.04
C VAL A 36 27.30 18.32 -14.85
N VAL A 37 27.36 17.47 -15.89
CA VAL A 37 27.06 16.04 -15.75
C VAL A 37 28.13 15.32 -14.93
N ASN A 38 29.42 15.64 -15.13
CA ASN A 38 30.50 15.05 -14.33
C ASN A 38 30.43 15.47 -12.85
N GLU A 39 30.19 16.75 -12.56
CA GLU A 39 29.98 17.25 -11.19
C GLU A 39 28.77 16.59 -10.51
N ALA A 40 27.69 16.33 -11.27
CA ALA A 40 26.55 15.56 -10.78
C ALA A 40 26.89 14.07 -10.57
N ILE A 41 27.71 13.46 -11.44
CA ILE A 41 28.17 12.06 -11.32
C ILE A 41 29.01 11.86 -10.05
N GLU A 42 29.85 12.82 -9.67
CA GLU A 42 30.63 12.77 -8.43
C GLU A 42 29.72 12.70 -7.18
N VAL A 43 28.55 13.35 -7.23
CA VAL A 43 27.59 13.37 -6.12
C VAL A 43 26.64 12.17 -6.14
N TYR A 44 26.05 11.84 -7.29
CA TYR A 44 25.01 10.82 -7.41
C TYR A 44 25.53 9.44 -7.84
N GLY A 45 26.81 9.33 -8.20
CA GLY A 45 27.48 8.11 -8.67
C GLY A 45 27.33 7.85 -10.16
N ILE A 46 28.39 7.30 -10.78
CA ILE A 46 28.47 7.01 -12.24
C ILE A 46 27.32 6.16 -12.77
N ASN A 47 26.84 5.19 -11.97
CA ASN A 47 25.70 4.33 -12.32
C ASN A 47 24.37 5.09 -12.50
N ASN A 48 24.32 6.38 -12.18
CA ASN A 48 23.16 7.26 -12.38
C ASN A 48 23.34 8.24 -13.56
N GLU A 49 24.40 8.19 -14.38
CA GLU A 49 24.61 9.14 -15.50
C GLU A 49 23.37 9.34 -16.38
N VAL A 50 22.71 8.25 -16.80
CA VAL A 50 21.49 8.32 -17.61
C VAL A 50 20.37 9.06 -16.88
N LYS A 51 20.15 8.75 -15.59
CA LYS A 51 19.15 9.44 -14.76
C LYS A 51 19.50 10.91 -14.55
N ILE A 52 20.78 11.25 -14.36
CA ILE A 52 21.26 12.63 -14.23
C ILE A 52 20.95 13.41 -15.51
N LYS A 53 21.28 12.85 -16.69
CA LYS A 53 20.94 13.44 -17.98
C LYS A 53 19.43 13.62 -18.12
N GLU A 54 18.63 12.58 -17.85
CA GLU A 54 17.17 12.70 -17.83
C GLU A 54 16.66 13.78 -16.86
N SER A 55 17.22 13.88 -15.65
CA SER A 55 16.85 14.88 -14.64
C SER A 55 17.10 16.30 -15.14
N ILE A 56 18.26 16.54 -15.76
CA ILE A 56 18.60 17.80 -16.42
C ILE A 56 17.60 18.10 -17.55
N MET A 57 17.29 17.11 -18.39
CA MET A 57 16.38 17.30 -19.53
C MET A 57 14.93 17.54 -19.11
N LYS A 58 14.47 16.91 -18.04
CA LYS A 58 13.14 17.12 -17.43
C LYS A 58 13.05 18.46 -16.69
N PHE A 59 14.15 18.94 -16.12
CA PHE A 59 14.21 20.20 -15.37
C PHE A 59 15.55 20.93 -15.61
N PRO A 60 15.65 21.78 -16.66
CA PRO A 60 16.91 22.38 -17.10
C PRO A 60 17.68 23.19 -16.04
N ARG A 61 16.97 23.73 -15.04
CA ARG A 61 17.57 24.42 -13.88
C ARG A 61 18.42 23.48 -13.02
N PHE A 62 18.16 22.18 -13.05
CA PHE A 62 18.91 21.16 -12.31
C PHE A 62 20.41 21.20 -12.59
N ALA A 63 20.80 21.42 -13.86
CA ALA A 63 22.20 21.54 -14.29
C ALA A 63 22.93 22.77 -13.71
N GLY A 64 22.21 23.73 -13.11
CA GLY A 64 22.78 24.91 -12.46
C GLY A 64 22.93 24.78 -10.94
N TYR A 65 22.59 23.64 -10.34
CA TYR A 65 22.70 23.46 -8.89
C TYR A 65 24.10 22.99 -8.47
N ASN A 66 24.58 23.50 -7.33
CA ASN A 66 25.67 22.85 -6.61
C ASN A 66 25.11 21.59 -5.92
N HIS A 67 25.22 20.45 -6.60
CA HIS A 67 24.62 19.19 -6.17
C HIS A 67 25.14 18.71 -4.80
N SER A 68 26.43 18.91 -4.50
CA SER A 68 27.01 18.55 -3.20
C SER A 68 26.36 19.35 -2.07
N LYS A 69 26.21 20.66 -2.27
CA LYS A 69 25.53 21.54 -1.31
C LYS A 69 24.06 21.14 -1.12
N VAL A 70 23.31 20.93 -2.20
CA VAL A 70 21.90 20.52 -2.15
C VAL A 70 21.71 19.21 -1.38
N VAL A 71 22.57 18.21 -1.65
CA VAL A 71 22.49 16.91 -0.96
C VAL A 71 22.82 17.06 0.53
N ASN A 72 23.81 17.89 0.89
CA ASN A 72 24.16 18.15 2.29
C ASN A 72 23.04 18.89 3.05
N GLU A 73 22.46 19.95 2.46
CA GLU A 73 21.31 20.67 3.05
C GLU A 73 20.09 19.73 3.25
N ALA A 74 19.86 18.80 2.33
CA ALA A 74 18.85 17.77 2.51
C ALA A 74 19.23 16.73 3.59
N ILE A 75 20.50 16.35 3.70
CA ILE A 75 21.00 15.43 4.75
C ILE A 75 20.84 16.02 6.15
N GLU A 76 21.07 17.33 6.33
CA GLU A 76 20.86 18.01 7.62
C GLU A 76 19.39 17.89 8.09
N VAL A 77 18.44 17.92 7.16
CA VAL A 77 17.00 17.84 7.47
C VAL A 77 16.50 16.40 7.61
N TYR A 78 16.85 15.52 6.67
CA TYR A 78 16.33 14.16 6.60
C TYR A 78 17.22 13.10 7.27
N GLY A 79 18.42 13.47 7.71
CA GLY A 79 19.42 12.62 8.37
C GLY A 79 20.30 11.83 7.40
N ILE A 80 21.58 11.67 7.76
CA ILE A 80 22.61 10.98 6.94
C ILE A 80 22.21 9.55 6.52
N ASN A 81 21.49 8.82 7.38
CA ASN A 81 20.98 7.48 7.08
C ASN A 81 19.98 7.43 5.90
N ASN A 82 19.53 8.58 5.39
CA ASN A 82 18.68 8.70 4.22
C ASN A 82 19.41 9.23 2.97
N GLU A 83 20.74 9.45 2.98
CA GLU A 83 21.51 9.98 1.84
C GLU A 83 21.16 9.32 0.49
N VAL A 84 21.13 7.99 0.43
CA VAL A 84 20.77 7.25 -0.80
C VAL A 84 19.36 7.62 -1.27
N LYS A 85 18.38 7.65 -0.36
CA LYS A 85 16.99 8.02 -0.68
C LYS A 85 16.87 9.49 -1.08
N ILE A 86 17.66 10.39 -0.50
CA ILE A 86 17.73 11.81 -0.87
C ILE A 86 18.23 11.95 -2.31
N LYS A 87 19.35 11.29 -2.64
CA LYS A 87 19.91 11.25 -4.00
C LYS A 87 18.91 10.67 -5.01
N GLU A 88 18.24 9.57 -4.67
CA GLU A 88 17.16 8.99 -5.48
C GLU A 88 15.95 9.92 -5.64
N SER A 89 15.54 10.61 -4.56
CA SER A 89 14.42 11.57 -4.55
C SER A 89 14.68 12.74 -5.49
N ILE A 90 15.89 13.29 -5.43
CA ILE A 90 16.34 14.38 -6.29
C ILE A 90 16.31 13.94 -7.76
N LEU A 91 16.91 12.81 -8.12
CA LEU A 91 16.93 12.35 -9.52
C LEU A 91 15.54 12.01 -10.04
N LYS A 92 14.68 11.41 -9.21
CA LYS A 92 13.29 11.07 -9.54
C LYS A 92 12.41 12.31 -9.72
N PHE A 93 12.65 13.37 -8.95
CA PHE A 93 11.90 14.62 -9.01
C PHE A 93 12.86 15.82 -8.87
N PRO A 94 13.51 16.27 -9.96
CA PRO A 94 14.54 17.30 -9.93
C PRO A 94 14.18 18.64 -9.26
N PRO A 95 12.92 19.12 -9.26
CA PRO A 95 12.53 20.30 -8.48
C PRO A 95 12.78 20.15 -6.97
N PHE A 96 12.86 18.93 -6.44
CA PHE A 96 13.17 18.66 -5.04
C PHE A 96 14.50 19.27 -4.60
N ALA A 97 15.51 19.28 -5.48
CA ALA A 97 16.82 19.89 -5.25
C ALA A 97 16.79 21.41 -5.03
N GLY A 98 15.70 22.09 -5.42
CA GLY A 98 15.54 23.53 -5.28
C GLY A 98 14.73 23.96 -4.06
N LEU A 99 14.34 23.03 -3.18
CA LEU A 99 13.45 23.31 -2.05
C LEU A 99 14.24 23.70 -0.78
N ASN A 100 13.69 24.62 0.00
CA ASN A 100 14.12 24.80 1.38
C ASN A 100 13.52 23.66 2.23
N HIS A 101 14.26 22.58 2.38
CA HIS A 101 13.80 21.36 3.04
C HIS A 101 13.38 21.58 4.50
N SER A 102 14.07 22.44 5.25
CA SER A 102 13.72 22.77 6.65
C SER A 102 12.36 23.46 6.71
N LYS A 103 12.12 24.45 5.84
CA LYS A 103 10.84 25.15 5.74
C LYS A 103 9.70 24.19 5.38
N VAL A 104 9.89 23.37 4.34
CA VAL A 104 8.90 22.37 3.90
C VAL A 104 8.52 21.40 5.02
N VAL A 105 9.51 20.88 5.76
CA VAL A 105 9.25 19.94 6.86
C VAL A 105 8.53 20.63 8.01
N ASN A 106 8.84 21.88 8.32
CA ASN A 106 8.16 22.65 9.36
C ASN A 106 6.70 22.96 8.98
N GLU A 107 6.43 23.45 7.76
CA GLU A 107 5.06 23.69 7.26
C GLU A 107 4.22 22.40 7.27
N ALA A 108 4.83 21.25 6.98
CA ALA A 108 4.17 19.95 7.13
C ALA A 108 3.95 19.56 8.60
N ILE A 109 4.90 19.84 9.50
CA ILE A 109 4.78 19.59 10.95
C ILE A 109 3.62 20.39 11.56
N GLU A 110 3.43 21.65 11.16
CA GLU A 110 2.31 22.48 11.61
C GLU A 110 0.94 21.84 11.28
N VAL A 111 0.82 21.18 10.12
CA VAL A 111 -0.43 20.52 9.69
C VAL A 111 -0.57 19.12 10.26
N TYR A 112 0.45 18.27 10.17
CA TYR A 112 0.38 16.85 10.56
C TYR A 112 0.76 16.58 12.03
N GLY A 113 1.27 17.58 12.74
CA GLY A 113 1.71 17.51 14.14
C GLY A 113 3.14 16.99 14.31
N ILE A 114 3.88 17.56 15.28
CA ILE A 114 5.28 17.24 15.58
C ILE A 114 5.54 15.74 15.81
N ASN A 115 4.60 15.03 16.43
CA ASN A 115 4.68 13.57 16.66
C ASN A 115 4.72 12.73 15.37
N ASN A 116 4.53 13.34 14.20
CA ASN A 116 4.63 12.70 12.89
C ASN A 116 5.88 13.13 12.10
N GLU A 117 6.82 13.93 12.64
CA GLU A 117 8.02 14.42 11.93
C GLU A 117 8.75 13.33 11.12
N VAL A 118 9.03 12.18 11.73
CA VAL A 118 9.70 11.06 11.06
C VAL A 118 8.88 10.58 9.85
N LYS A 119 7.57 10.40 10.00
CA LYS A 119 6.67 9.98 8.91
C LYS A 119 6.54 11.04 7.82
N ILE A 120 6.61 12.33 8.18
CA ILE A 120 6.60 13.45 7.23
C ILE A 120 7.87 13.39 6.37
N LYS A 121 9.04 13.27 7.00
CA LYS A 121 10.34 13.11 6.32
C LYS A 121 10.36 11.88 5.40
N GLU A 122 9.88 10.74 5.88
CA GLU A 122 9.72 9.52 5.07
C GLU A 122 8.74 9.70 3.91
N SER A 123 7.62 10.40 4.13
CA SER A 123 6.59 10.68 3.11
C SER A 123 7.16 11.51 1.96
N ILE A 124 7.90 12.56 2.30
CA ILE A 124 8.59 13.43 1.35
C ILE A 124 9.57 12.62 0.50
N LEU A 125 10.49 11.86 1.09
CA LEU A 125 11.48 11.09 0.32
C LEU A 125 10.82 9.99 -0.55
N LYS A 126 9.75 9.36 -0.07
CA LYS A 126 9.00 8.34 -0.82
C LYS A 126 8.27 8.93 -2.03
N PHE A 127 7.76 10.15 -1.91
CA PHE A 127 7.02 10.87 -2.95
C PHE A 127 7.38 12.36 -2.92
N PRO A 128 8.51 12.77 -3.55
CA PRO A 128 9.02 14.14 -3.46
C PRO A 128 8.06 15.27 -3.87
N PRO A 129 7.09 15.09 -4.78
CA PRO A 129 6.06 16.11 -5.03
C PRO A 129 5.25 16.50 -3.79
N PHE A 130 5.18 15.63 -2.76
CA PHE A 130 4.53 15.92 -1.47
C PHE A 130 5.08 17.19 -0.81
N ALA A 131 6.38 17.44 -0.94
CA ALA A 131 7.07 18.61 -0.39
C ALA A 131 6.63 19.95 -1.01
N GLY A 132 5.98 19.93 -2.18
CA GLY A 132 5.49 21.14 -2.85
C GLY A 132 4.00 21.43 -2.63
N LEU A 133 3.33 20.68 -1.74
CA LEU A 133 1.89 20.81 -1.52
C LEU A 133 1.58 21.83 -0.42
N ASN A 134 0.53 22.63 -0.62
CA ASN A 134 -0.10 23.35 0.48
C ASN A 134 -0.89 22.35 1.33
N HIS A 135 -0.28 21.85 2.39
CA HIS A 135 -0.84 20.78 3.21
C HIS A 135 -2.15 21.17 3.90
N SER A 136 -2.30 22.43 4.36
CA SER A 136 -3.56 22.91 4.96
C SER A 136 -4.72 22.85 3.96
N ARG A 137 -4.49 23.32 2.71
CA ARG A 137 -5.49 23.24 1.64
C ARG A 137 -5.85 21.78 1.30
N VAL A 138 -4.85 20.90 1.18
CA VAL A 138 -5.05 19.46 0.95
C VAL A 138 -5.93 18.82 2.03
N ILE A 139 -5.69 19.13 3.30
CA ILE A 139 -6.49 18.60 4.41
C ILE A 139 -7.93 19.11 4.33
N ASN A 140 -8.14 20.39 4.04
CA ASN A 140 -9.48 20.98 3.93
C ASN A 140 -10.27 20.37 2.75
N GLU A 141 -9.69 20.32 1.55
CA GLU A 141 -10.32 19.72 0.35
C GLU A 141 -10.66 18.24 0.55
N ALA A 142 -9.81 17.49 1.28
CA ALA A 142 -10.14 16.12 1.67
C ALA A 142 -11.24 16.06 2.75
N ALA A 143 -11.23 16.98 3.72
CA ALA A 143 -12.23 17.02 4.80
C ALA A 143 -13.64 17.38 4.30
N GLU A 144 -13.76 18.18 3.24
CA GLU A 144 -15.03 18.43 2.54
C GLU A 144 -15.63 17.13 1.96
N VAL A 145 -14.80 16.24 1.42
CA VAL A 145 -15.25 14.98 0.81
C VAL A 145 -15.47 13.87 1.85
N TYR A 146 -14.51 13.64 2.75
CA TYR A 146 -14.57 12.55 3.73
C TYR A 146 -15.23 12.94 5.06
N GLY A 147 -15.59 14.22 5.25
CA GLY A 147 -16.16 14.78 6.46
C GLY A 147 -15.11 15.25 7.47
N ILE A 148 -15.33 16.43 8.06
CA ILE A 148 -14.39 17.11 8.99
C ILE A 148 -13.99 16.22 10.20
N ASN A 149 -14.91 15.40 10.71
CA ASN A 149 -14.65 14.48 11.82
C ASN A 149 -13.63 13.36 11.47
N ASN A 150 -13.23 13.22 10.20
CA ASN A 150 -12.22 12.27 9.75
C ASN A 150 -10.83 12.90 9.54
N GLU A 151 -10.59 14.17 9.88
CA GLU A 151 -9.32 14.88 9.66
C GLU A 151 -8.07 14.08 10.10
N GLY A 152 -8.10 13.49 11.29
CA GLY A 152 -6.99 12.65 11.79
C GLY A 152 -6.72 11.41 10.92
N LYS A 153 -7.77 10.78 10.39
CA LYS A 153 -7.66 9.64 9.46
C LYS A 153 -7.16 10.08 8.07
N ILE A 154 -7.56 11.27 7.61
CA ILE A 154 -7.06 11.88 6.37
C ILE A 154 -5.56 12.14 6.48
N LYS A 155 -5.12 12.78 7.59
CA LYS A 155 -3.70 13.01 7.91
C LYS A 155 -2.90 11.69 7.93
N GLU A 156 -3.43 10.65 8.58
CA GLU A 156 -2.80 9.33 8.60
C GLU A 156 -2.76 8.65 7.21
N ALA A 157 -3.85 8.74 6.43
CA ALA A 157 -3.97 8.18 5.10
C ALA A 157 -2.94 8.79 4.13
N ILE A 158 -2.74 10.12 4.21
CA ILE A 158 -1.73 10.86 3.45
C ILE A 158 -0.32 10.39 3.84
N LEU A 159 0.06 10.39 5.11
CA LEU A 159 1.41 10.00 5.51
C LEU A 159 1.74 8.54 5.15
N LYS A 160 0.76 7.63 5.17
CA LYS A 160 0.95 6.25 4.69
C LYS A 160 1.11 6.17 3.17
N PHE A 161 0.40 7.00 2.42
CA PHE A 161 0.36 7.00 0.96
C PHE A 161 0.34 8.45 0.40
N PRO A 162 1.51 9.13 0.30
CA PRO A 162 1.53 10.60 0.11
C PRO A 162 0.96 11.09 -1.22
N SER A 163 0.91 10.24 -2.25
CA SER A 163 0.20 10.52 -3.50
C SER A 163 -1.31 10.70 -3.33
N PHE A 164 -1.90 10.25 -2.20
CA PHE A 164 -3.29 10.52 -1.83
C PHE A 164 -3.60 12.02 -1.76
N ALA A 165 -2.65 12.81 -1.27
CA ALA A 165 -2.78 14.26 -1.12
C ALA A 165 -2.96 15.03 -2.44
N GLY A 166 -2.61 14.42 -3.58
CA GLY A 166 -2.72 15.04 -4.91
C GLY A 166 -3.96 14.61 -5.70
N LEU A 167 -4.91 13.91 -5.08
CA LEU A 167 -6.07 13.35 -5.77
C LEU A 167 -7.28 14.30 -5.74
N ASN A 168 -8.03 14.36 -6.84
CA ASN A 168 -9.39 14.87 -6.82
C ASN A 168 -10.29 13.85 -6.11
N HIS A 169 -10.50 14.04 -4.81
CA HIS A 169 -11.22 13.08 -3.98
C HIS A 169 -12.70 12.95 -4.36
N SER A 170 -13.37 14.02 -4.78
CA SER A 170 -14.77 13.95 -5.25
C SER A 170 -14.91 13.05 -6.46
N ARG A 171 -13.99 13.16 -7.44
CA ARG A 171 -13.96 12.25 -8.61
C ARG A 171 -13.72 10.80 -8.20
N VAL A 172 -12.78 10.56 -7.28
CA VAL A 172 -12.49 9.20 -6.75
C VAL A 172 -13.73 8.59 -6.06
N ILE A 173 -14.48 9.37 -5.28
CA ILE A 173 -15.72 8.90 -4.66
C ILE A 173 -16.79 8.60 -5.70
N ASN A 174 -16.97 9.44 -6.72
CA ASN A 174 -17.94 9.21 -7.79
C ASN A 174 -17.61 7.93 -8.58
N GLU A 175 -16.37 7.77 -9.05
CA GLU A 175 -15.92 6.58 -9.80
C GLU A 175 -16.06 5.28 -8.99
N ALA A 176 -15.78 5.31 -7.68
CA ALA A 176 -16.04 4.18 -6.81
C ALA A 176 -17.55 3.95 -6.59
N THR A 177 -18.35 5.01 -6.48
CA THR A 177 -19.80 4.95 -6.27
C THR A 177 -20.53 4.35 -7.47
N GLU A 178 -20.09 4.61 -8.70
CA GLU A 178 -20.60 3.96 -9.91
C GLU A 178 -20.44 2.42 -9.86
N VAL A 179 -19.37 1.92 -9.24
CA VAL A 179 -19.08 0.47 -9.13
C VAL A 179 -19.78 -0.17 -7.93
N TYR A 180 -19.71 0.46 -6.74
CA TYR A 180 -20.22 -0.11 -5.48
C TYR A 180 -21.65 0.31 -5.11
N GLY A 181 -22.23 1.28 -5.84
CA GLY A 181 -23.58 1.82 -5.64
C GLY A 181 -23.65 2.96 -4.63
N ILE A 182 -24.54 3.93 -4.88
CA ILE A 182 -24.75 5.16 -4.08
C ILE A 182 -25.00 4.90 -2.59
N ASN A 183 -25.75 3.84 -2.24
CA ASN A 183 -26.04 3.47 -0.85
C ASN A 183 -24.79 3.03 -0.05
N ASN A 184 -23.63 2.87 -0.70
CA ASN A 184 -22.36 2.50 -0.05
C ASN A 184 -21.37 3.67 0.08
N GLU A 185 -21.71 4.91 -0.29
CA GLU A 185 -20.78 6.06 -0.28
C GLU A 185 -20.00 6.23 1.03
N VAL A 186 -20.68 6.11 2.18
CA VAL A 186 -20.05 6.17 3.51
C VAL A 186 -19.00 5.06 3.69
N LYS A 187 -19.35 3.82 3.34
CA LYS A 187 -18.42 2.67 3.42
C LYS A 187 -17.25 2.83 2.44
N ILE A 188 -17.46 3.41 1.26
CA ILE A 188 -16.40 3.73 0.27
C ILE A 188 -15.41 4.72 0.89
N LYS A 189 -15.91 5.82 1.48
CA LYS A 189 -15.08 6.80 2.19
C LYS A 189 -14.26 6.17 3.32
N GLU A 190 -14.88 5.33 4.15
CA GLU A 190 -14.19 4.59 5.21
C GLU A 190 -13.14 3.60 4.67
N SER A 191 -13.47 2.88 3.60
CA SER A 191 -12.59 1.92 2.91
C SER A 191 -11.31 2.60 2.41
N ILE A 192 -11.48 3.77 1.79
CA ILE A 192 -10.39 4.60 1.28
C ILE A 192 -9.50 5.08 2.40
N LEU A 193 -10.04 5.64 3.49
CA LEU A 193 -9.21 6.13 4.60
C LEU A 193 -8.47 4.97 5.32
N LYS A 194 -9.12 3.81 5.45
CA LYS A 194 -8.53 2.59 6.03
C LYS A 194 -7.41 2.00 5.17
N PHE A 195 -7.48 2.17 3.85
CA PHE A 195 -6.51 1.65 2.89
C PHE A 195 -6.36 2.61 1.70
N SER A 196 -5.61 3.71 1.86
CA SER A 196 -5.54 4.80 0.87
C SER A 196 -4.99 4.42 -0.50
N ARG A 197 -4.46 3.21 -0.69
CA ARG A 197 -4.14 2.65 -2.02
C ARG A 197 -5.37 2.20 -2.82
N PHE A 198 -6.52 2.03 -2.16
CA PHE A 198 -7.78 1.60 -2.77
C PHE A 198 -8.18 2.50 -3.94
N VAL A 199 -7.96 3.82 -3.81
CA VAL A 199 -8.20 4.85 -4.84
C VAL A 199 -7.42 4.67 -6.14
N ALA A 200 -6.36 3.84 -6.15
CA ALA A 200 -5.52 3.59 -7.31
C ALA A 200 -5.93 2.30 -8.06
N LEU A 201 -6.99 1.62 -7.61
CA LEU A 201 -7.50 0.40 -8.23
C LEU A 201 -8.54 0.75 -9.29
N ASN A 202 -8.49 0.06 -10.43
CA ASN A 202 -9.62 0.04 -11.37
C ASN A 202 -10.71 -0.86 -10.76
N HIS A 203 -11.66 -0.27 -10.04
CA HIS A 203 -12.67 -1.02 -9.30
C HIS A 203 -13.58 -1.86 -10.19
N ALA A 204 -13.98 -1.38 -11.38
CA ALA A 204 -14.78 -2.17 -12.32
C ALA A 204 -14.04 -3.44 -12.75
N ARG A 205 -12.75 -3.33 -13.08
CA ARG A 205 -11.89 -4.49 -13.39
C ARG A 205 -11.76 -5.45 -12.20
N VAL A 206 -11.53 -4.93 -10.99
CA VAL A 206 -11.44 -5.75 -9.77
C VAL A 206 -12.72 -6.55 -9.54
N ILE A 207 -13.89 -5.93 -9.71
CA ILE A 207 -15.17 -6.62 -9.58
C ILE A 207 -15.29 -7.71 -10.64
N ASN A 208 -14.99 -7.43 -11.91
CA ASN A 208 -15.08 -8.43 -12.98
C ASN A 208 -14.16 -9.64 -12.72
N GLU A 209 -12.87 -9.41 -12.42
CA GLU A 209 -11.91 -10.49 -12.12
C GLU A 209 -12.29 -11.29 -10.86
N ALA A 210 -12.88 -10.66 -9.85
CA ALA A 210 -13.42 -11.37 -8.69
C ALA A 210 -14.68 -12.17 -9.05
N THR A 211 -15.60 -11.60 -9.83
CA THR A 211 -16.86 -12.24 -10.24
C THR A 211 -16.62 -13.47 -11.13
N GLU A 212 -15.58 -13.46 -11.97
CA GLU A 212 -15.12 -14.66 -12.71
C GLU A 212 -14.67 -15.80 -11.78
N VAL A 213 -14.11 -15.48 -10.61
CA VAL A 213 -13.55 -16.46 -9.66
C VAL A 213 -14.58 -16.95 -8.62
N TYR A 214 -15.40 -16.04 -8.09
CA TYR A 214 -16.40 -16.34 -7.06
C TYR A 214 -17.80 -16.61 -7.65
N GLY A 215 -18.03 -16.33 -8.94
CA GLY A 215 -19.29 -16.53 -9.66
C GLY A 215 -20.22 -15.31 -9.67
N ALA A 216 -20.93 -15.11 -10.79
CA ALA A 216 -21.87 -14.00 -11.04
C ALA A 216 -22.85 -13.71 -9.89
N ASN A 217 -23.44 -14.77 -9.32
CA ASN A 217 -24.44 -14.66 -8.25
C ASN A 217 -23.87 -14.08 -6.93
N ASN A 218 -22.56 -13.93 -6.82
CA ASN A 218 -21.89 -13.38 -5.63
C ASN A 218 -21.43 -11.92 -5.77
N GLU A 219 -21.70 -11.23 -6.89
CA GLU A 219 -21.20 -9.85 -7.15
C GLU A 219 -21.49 -8.87 -5.99
N VAL A 220 -22.71 -8.89 -5.43
CA VAL A 220 -23.08 -8.03 -4.28
C VAL A 220 -22.22 -8.36 -3.06
N LYS A 221 -22.07 -9.64 -2.72
CA LYS A 221 -21.21 -10.11 -1.62
C LYS A 221 -19.74 -9.75 -1.85
N ILE A 222 -19.25 -9.77 -3.09
CA ILE A 222 -17.88 -9.36 -3.47
C ILE A 222 -17.69 -7.86 -3.21
N LYS A 223 -18.65 -7.01 -3.62
CA LYS A 223 -18.64 -5.57 -3.36
C LYS A 223 -18.61 -5.27 -1.86
N GLU A 224 -19.46 -5.94 -1.08
CA GLU A 224 -19.49 -5.80 0.38
C GLU A 224 -18.19 -6.30 1.05
N ALA A 225 -17.67 -7.44 0.60
CA ALA A 225 -16.40 -8.02 1.05
C ALA A 225 -15.23 -7.05 0.86
N ILE A 226 -15.16 -6.41 -0.31
CA ILE A 226 -14.15 -5.41 -0.63
C ILE A 226 -14.27 -4.20 0.30
N LEU A 227 -15.45 -3.62 0.48
CA LEU A 227 -15.60 -2.44 1.35
C LEU A 227 -15.28 -2.77 2.83
N LYS A 228 -15.66 -3.96 3.31
CA LYS A 228 -15.33 -4.44 4.65
C LYS A 228 -13.81 -4.62 4.86
N PHE A 229 -13.11 -5.13 3.85
CA PHE A 229 -11.66 -5.36 3.87
C PHE A 229 -11.02 -4.94 2.53
N PRO A 230 -10.67 -3.65 2.36
CA PRO A 230 -10.24 -3.11 1.06
C PRO A 230 -8.99 -3.74 0.45
N GLN A 231 -8.17 -4.40 1.26
CA GLN A 231 -7.03 -5.20 0.82
C GLN A 231 -7.45 -6.42 -0.02
N PHE A 232 -8.69 -6.91 0.13
CA PHE A 232 -9.28 -8.00 -0.66
C PHE A 232 -9.16 -7.72 -2.16
N ALA A 233 -9.47 -6.48 -2.58
CA ALA A 233 -9.43 -6.01 -3.96
C ALA A 233 -8.05 -6.05 -4.64
N SER A 234 -6.98 -6.37 -3.92
CA SER A 234 -5.61 -6.47 -4.46
C SER A 234 -5.06 -7.90 -4.41
N LEU A 235 -5.90 -8.90 -4.18
CA LEU A 235 -5.49 -10.30 -4.03
C LEU A 235 -5.61 -11.09 -5.33
N ASN A 236 -4.76 -12.11 -5.49
CA ASN A 236 -4.94 -13.11 -6.55
C ASN A 236 -6.06 -14.09 -6.14
N HIS A 237 -7.30 -13.73 -6.47
CA HIS A 237 -8.48 -14.48 -6.06
C HIS A 237 -8.49 -15.92 -6.58
N ALA A 238 -8.09 -16.16 -7.84
CA ALA A 238 -8.05 -17.50 -8.42
C ALA A 238 -7.14 -18.46 -7.63
N ARG A 239 -5.96 -17.99 -7.21
CA ARG A 239 -5.04 -18.74 -6.34
C ARG A 239 -5.66 -19.00 -4.97
N ILE A 240 -6.30 -17.99 -4.38
CA ILE A 240 -6.89 -18.07 -3.04
C ILE A 240 -8.08 -19.03 -3.04
N ILE A 241 -8.99 -18.96 -4.00
CA ILE A 241 -10.13 -19.88 -4.08
C ILE A 241 -9.66 -21.32 -4.25
N LYS A 242 -8.77 -21.61 -5.22
CA LYS A 242 -8.20 -22.96 -5.41
C LYS A 242 -7.59 -23.54 -4.13
N GLN A 243 -7.00 -22.70 -3.29
CA GLN A 243 -6.40 -23.08 -2.02
C GLN A 243 -7.43 -23.27 -0.91
N LYS A 244 -8.32 -22.30 -0.73
CA LYS A 244 -9.29 -22.28 0.38
C LYS A 244 -10.40 -23.30 0.18
N THR A 245 -10.86 -23.57 -1.04
CA THR A 245 -11.84 -24.65 -1.29
C THR A 245 -11.26 -26.03 -1.01
N LYS A 246 -9.97 -26.26 -1.32
CA LYS A 246 -9.27 -27.49 -0.90
C LYS A 246 -9.22 -27.65 0.62
N ILE A 247 -9.02 -26.56 1.36
CA ILE A 247 -9.09 -26.54 2.83
C ILE A 247 -10.52 -26.81 3.32
N GLY A 248 -11.53 -26.17 2.71
CA GLY A 248 -12.94 -26.38 3.03
C GLY A 248 -13.36 -27.85 2.87
N GLY A 249 -12.96 -28.48 1.77
CA GLY A 249 -13.21 -29.91 1.54
C GLY A 249 -12.61 -30.83 2.63
N LEU A 250 -11.46 -30.47 3.20
CA LEU A 250 -10.84 -31.23 4.31
C LEU A 250 -11.61 -31.15 5.64
N ILE A 251 -12.56 -30.21 5.77
CA ILE A 251 -13.46 -30.05 6.93
C ILE A 251 -14.94 -30.22 6.56
N GLY A 252 -15.23 -30.80 5.38
CA GLY A 252 -16.60 -31.11 4.94
C GLY A 252 -17.43 -29.91 4.44
N PHE A 253 -16.79 -28.80 4.06
CA PHE A 253 -17.46 -27.69 3.38
C PHE A 253 -17.52 -27.95 1.87
N SER A 254 -18.62 -27.58 1.24
CA SER A 254 -18.68 -27.41 -0.21
C SER A 254 -17.86 -26.19 -0.67
N ASN A 255 -17.56 -26.13 -1.97
CA ASN A 255 -16.93 -24.96 -2.58
C ASN A 255 -17.74 -23.67 -2.34
N GLN A 256 -19.07 -23.75 -2.43
CA GLN A 256 -19.95 -22.60 -2.24
C GLN A 256 -19.98 -22.14 -0.78
N GLN A 257 -20.14 -23.05 0.20
CA GLN A 257 -20.03 -22.71 1.63
C GLN A 257 -18.68 -22.06 1.97
N THR A 258 -17.60 -22.50 1.31
CA THR A 258 -16.28 -21.88 1.45
C THR A 258 -16.25 -20.46 0.84
N ILE A 259 -16.84 -20.26 -0.33
CA ILE A 259 -16.97 -18.94 -0.97
C ILE A 259 -17.76 -17.98 -0.08
N ASP A 260 -18.94 -18.38 0.38
CA ASP A 260 -19.81 -17.57 1.25
C ASP A 260 -19.07 -17.14 2.52
N THR A 261 -18.44 -18.11 3.20
CA THR A 261 -17.58 -17.87 4.37
C THR A 261 -16.50 -16.81 4.11
N LEU A 262 -15.85 -16.86 2.95
CA LEU A 262 -14.78 -15.92 2.59
C LEU A 262 -15.31 -14.53 2.24
N LEU A 263 -16.49 -14.42 1.64
CA LEU A 263 -17.08 -13.12 1.28
C LEU A 263 -17.71 -12.44 2.50
N GLU A 264 -18.31 -13.21 3.42
CA GLU A 264 -18.74 -12.70 4.72
C GLU A 264 -17.55 -12.25 5.58
N ASN A 265 -16.42 -12.96 5.51
CA ASN A 265 -15.24 -12.70 6.33
C ASN A 265 -13.97 -12.54 5.47
N PRO A 266 -13.88 -11.48 4.65
CA PRO A 266 -12.86 -11.29 3.61
C PRO A 266 -11.43 -11.24 4.14
N VAL A 267 -11.23 -10.88 5.40
CA VAL A 267 -9.90 -10.93 6.04
C VAL A 267 -9.28 -12.33 6.01
N TYR A 268 -10.07 -13.41 5.93
CA TYR A 268 -9.56 -14.79 5.91
C TYR A 268 -8.80 -15.15 4.63
N THR A 269 -9.04 -14.42 3.54
CA THR A 269 -8.25 -14.53 2.31
C THR A 269 -6.79 -14.11 2.50
N SER A 270 -6.52 -13.21 3.46
CA SER A 270 -5.15 -12.74 3.75
C SER A 270 -4.31 -13.72 4.58
N TYR A 271 -4.91 -14.80 5.13
CA TYR A 271 -4.21 -15.75 5.98
C TYR A 271 -3.49 -16.84 5.20
N SER A 272 -2.27 -17.12 5.64
CA SER A 272 -1.38 -18.10 5.03
C SER A 272 -1.88 -19.52 5.17
N TYR A 273 -1.60 -20.33 4.13
CA TYR A 273 -1.95 -21.75 4.05
C TYR A 273 -1.70 -22.55 5.33
N LYS A 274 -0.53 -22.31 5.94
CA LYS A 274 -0.10 -23.01 7.14
C LYS A 274 -1.11 -22.78 8.28
N ARG A 275 -1.67 -21.57 8.43
CA ARG A 275 -2.61 -21.23 9.51
C ARG A 275 -3.92 -21.98 9.32
N ASP A 276 -4.33 -22.19 8.08
CA ASP A 276 -5.51 -23.00 7.76
C ASP A 276 -5.27 -24.48 8.09
N LEU A 277 -4.11 -25.04 7.72
CA LEU A 277 -3.71 -26.41 8.12
C LEU A 277 -3.70 -26.60 9.64
N ALA A 278 -3.11 -25.64 10.38
CA ALA A 278 -3.08 -25.69 11.84
C ALA A 278 -4.48 -25.73 12.48
N ARG A 279 -5.49 -25.15 11.82
CA ARG A 279 -6.90 -25.24 12.24
C ARG A 279 -7.49 -26.60 11.85
N ILE A 280 -7.22 -27.12 10.64
CA ILE A 280 -7.71 -28.44 10.19
C ILE A 280 -7.32 -29.54 11.19
N ASP A 281 -6.10 -29.54 11.70
CA ASP A 281 -5.67 -30.55 12.66
C ASP A 281 -6.30 -30.39 14.06
N VAL A 282 -6.63 -29.15 14.47
CA VAL A 282 -7.49 -28.94 15.66
C VAL A 282 -8.89 -29.51 15.41
N ALA A 283 -9.47 -29.34 14.22
CA ALA A 283 -10.74 -29.97 13.87
C ALA A 283 -10.66 -31.52 13.89
N ARG A 284 -9.59 -32.10 13.36
CA ARG A 284 -9.35 -33.56 13.41
C ARG A 284 -9.28 -34.09 14.83
N ILE A 285 -8.59 -33.38 15.73
CA ILE A 285 -8.52 -33.76 17.15
C ILE A 285 -9.92 -33.75 17.77
N LEU A 286 -10.72 -32.71 17.53
CA LEU A 286 -12.09 -32.59 18.06
C LEU A 286 -13.04 -33.67 17.49
N ILE A 287 -12.92 -34.01 16.20
CA ILE A 287 -13.67 -35.13 15.59
C ILE A 287 -13.30 -36.46 16.28
N ASN A 288 -12.02 -36.69 16.55
CA ASN A 288 -11.55 -37.89 17.28
C ASN A 288 -12.05 -37.91 18.73
N GLU A 289 -12.26 -36.74 19.34
CA GLU A 289 -12.88 -36.57 20.66
C GLU A 289 -14.42 -36.70 20.63
N GLY A 290 -15.03 -36.89 19.46
CA GLY A 290 -16.47 -37.12 19.29
C GLY A 290 -17.29 -35.89 18.92
N VAL A 291 -16.67 -34.72 18.76
CA VAL A 291 -17.37 -33.48 18.37
C VAL A 291 -17.93 -33.61 16.95
N SER A 292 -19.20 -33.25 16.78
CA SER A 292 -19.90 -33.36 15.51
C SER A 292 -19.55 -32.22 14.55
N LEU A 293 -19.42 -32.50 13.24
CA LEU A 293 -19.23 -31.49 12.19
C LEU A 293 -20.56 -30.80 11.81
N ASN A 294 -21.33 -30.38 12.82
CA ASN A 294 -22.59 -29.65 12.65
C ASN A 294 -22.34 -28.18 12.24
N GLU A 295 -23.39 -27.44 11.85
CA GLU A 295 -23.22 -26.04 11.41
C GLU A 295 -22.70 -25.11 12.52
N GLU A 296 -22.96 -25.42 13.80
CA GLU A 296 -22.38 -24.67 14.92
C GLU A 296 -20.86 -24.86 14.99
N PHE A 297 -20.36 -26.08 14.83
CA PHE A 297 -18.93 -26.36 14.73
C PHE A 297 -18.31 -25.58 13.58
N LYS A 298 -18.95 -25.62 12.40
CA LYS A 298 -18.47 -24.92 11.20
C LYS A 298 -18.40 -23.40 11.42
N ASP A 299 -19.46 -22.79 11.93
CA ASP A 299 -19.55 -21.36 12.20
C ASP A 299 -18.54 -20.90 13.27
N TRP A 300 -18.46 -21.62 14.39
CA TRP A 300 -17.47 -21.35 15.43
C TRP A 300 -16.05 -21.51 14.91
N PHE A 301 -15.77 -22.60 14.21
CA PHE A 301 -14.45 -22.89 13.65
C PHE A 301 -13.99 -21.77 12.73
N VAL A 302 -14.90 -21.28 11.87
CA VAL A 302 -14.73 -20.14 10.97
C VAL A 302 -14.42 -18.87 11.75
N LYS A 303 -15.29 -18.48 12.70
CA LYS A 303 -15.22 -17.21 13.46
C LYS A 303 -14.03 -17.14 14.42
N THR A 304 -13.66 -18.23 15.10
CA THR A 304 -12.63 -18.24 16.17
C THR A 304 -11.19 -18.29 15.63
N HIS A 305 -10.91 -17.62 14.51
CA HIS A 305 -9.58 -17.65 13.89
C HIS A 305 -8.50 -16.90 14.71
N ILE A 306 -8.88 -15.89 15.51
CA ILE A 306 -7.96 -14.94 16.17
C ILE A 306 -7.00 -15.68 17.12
N ALA A 307 -7.44 -16.81 17.68
CA ALA A 307 -6.69 -17.56 18.69
C ALA A 307 -5.62 -18.53 18.16
N SER A 308 -5.45 -18.68 16.83
CA SER A 308 -4.65 -19.75 16.20
C SER A 308 -3.11 -19.62 16.35
N PRO A 309 -2.44 -20.57 17.05
CA PRO A 309 -0.98 -20.70 17.13
C PRO A 309 -0.46 -22.03 16.50
N TYR A 310 0.75 -22.04 15.93
CA TYR A 310 1.34 -23.23 15.26
C TYR A 310 2.06 -24.18 16.23
N SER A 311 2.20 -25.48 15.95
CA SER A 311 1.91 -26.29 14.76
C SER A 311 1.48 -27.72 15.14
N PRO A 312 0.54 -28.34 14.43
CA PRO A 312 0.29 -29.78 14.53
C PRO A 312 1.57 -30.57 14.21
N GLY A 313 1.88 -31.57 15.02
CA GLY A 313 3.15 -32.30 14.95
C GLY A 313 4.34 -31.67 15.68
N THR A 314 4.27 -30.41 16.15
CA THR A 314 5.07 -29.81 17.26
C THR A 314 4.80 -28.30 17.36
N PHE A 315 4.51 -27.77 18.57
CA PHE A 315 4.07 -26.38 18.73
C PHE A 315 5.17 -25.34 18.68
N HIS A 316 5.64 -25.14 17.44
CA HIS A 316 6.67 -24.22 17.05
C HIS A 316 6.31 -23.42 15.79
N ARG A 317 6.35 -22.08 15.71
CA ARG A 317 6.17 -20.99 16.70
C ARG A 317 6.73 -21.26 18.11
N ILE A 318 8.02 -21.59 18.28
CA ILE A 318 9.13 -20.75 18.80
C ILE A 318 8.77 -19.53 19.67
N SER A 319 7.51 -19.35 20.11
CA SER A 319 7.13 -18.21 20.93
C SER A 319 5.76 -18.38 21.62
N HIS A 320 5.66 -18.91 22.84
CA HIS A 320 6.70 -19.43 23.74
C HIS A 320 6.08 -20.51 24.64
N GLY A 321 6.85 -21.52 25.04
CA GLY A 321 6.44 -22.58 25.98
C GLY A 321 5.74 -23.77 25.32
N GLY A 322 6.06 -24.99 25.79
CA GLY A 322 5.32 -26.19 25.44
C GLY A 322 3.94 -26.18 26.11
N GLY A 323 2.92 -26.65 25.39
CA GLY A 323 1.55 -26.67 25.89
C GLY A 323 0.54 -26.95 24.78
N GLU A 324 -0.71 -27.15 25.18
CA GLU A 324 -1.82 -27.37 24.26
C GLU A 324 -2.14 -26.11 23.44
N PRO A 325 -2.59 -26.22 22.17
CA PRO A 325 -2.87 -25.05 21.35
C PRO A 325 -4.06 -24.29 21.91
N LYS A 326 -3.91 -22.97 22.14
CA LYS A 326 -5.01 -22.12 22.66
C LYS A 326 -6.32 -22.29 21.89
N LEU A 327 -6.26 -22.54 20.58
CA LEU A 327 -7.45 -22.81 19.77
C LEU A 327 -8.13 -24.15 20.14
N LEU A 328 -7.37 -25.20 20.42
CA LEU A 328 -7.90 -26.50 20.86
C LEU A 328 -8.51 -26.38 22.27
N THR A 329 -7.83 -25.73 23.21
CA THR A 329 -8.36 -25.49 24.56
C THR A 329 -9.66 -24.67 24.53
N LEU A 330 -9.74 -23.65 23.67
CA LEU A 330 -10.97 -22.89 23.44
C LEU A 330 -12.07 -23.73 22.78
N ALA A 331 -11.71 -24.61 21.83
CA ALA A 331 -12.66 -25.50 21.17
C ALA A 331 -13.25 -26.53 22.15
N ARG A 332 -12.40 -27.18 22.96
CA ARG A 332 -12.88 -28.12 23.98
C ARG A 332 -13.76 -27.44 25.02
N LYS A 333 -13.47 -26.20 25.40
CA LYS A 333 -14.37 -25.41 26.26
C LYS A 333 -15.71 -25.08 25.57
N LYS A 334 -15.72 -24.89 24.25
CA LYS A 334 -16.93 -24.59 23.48
C LYS A 334 -17.82 -25.82 23.25
N PHE A 335 -17.23 -26.99 23.03
CA PHE A 335 -17.91 -28.25 22.69
C PHE A 335 -17.77 -29.31 23.79
N ALA A 336 -17.61 -28.89 25.05
CA ALA A 336 -17.42 -29.77 26.20
C ALA A 336 -18.57 -30.77 26.39
N ASP A 337 -19.77 -30.39 25.95
CA ASP A 337 -21.01 -31.15 25.90
C ASP A 337 -21.01 -32.27 24.85
N GLN A 338 -20.22 -32.15 23.78
CA GLN A 338 -20.12 -33.13 22.70
C GLN A 338 -18.92 -34.08 22.84
N ILE A 339 -17.92 -33.70 23.64
CA ILE A 339 -16.70 -34.49 23.82
C ILE A 339 -17.02 -35.76 24.61
N LYS A 340 -16.67 -36.92 24.04
CA LYS A 340 -16.74 -38.19 24.73
C LYS A 340 -15.66 -38.26 25.80
N THR A 341 -16.05 -38.03 27.05
CA THR A 341 -15.23 -38.44 28.20
C THR A 341 -15.13 -39.96 28.21
N TYR A 342 -14.02 -40.48 27.71
CA TYR A 342 -13.58 -41.84 28.02
C TYR A 342 -13.24 -41.87 29.51
N SER A 343 -14.18 -42.37 30.33
CA SER A 343 -13.87 -42.86 31.67
C SER A 343 -12.87 -44.00 31.54
N LEU A 344 -11.68 -43.81 32.12
CA LEU A 344 -10.67 -44.86 32.31
C LEU A 344 -11.18 -45.96 33.24
#